data_AF-A0A8T7BMF0-F1
#
_entry.id   AF-A0A8T7BMF0-F1
#
_cell.length_a   1.000
_cell.length_b   1.000
_cell.length_c   1.000
_cell.angle_alpha   90.00
_cell.angle_beta   90.00
_cell.angle_gamma   90.00
#
_symmetry.space_group_name_H-M   'P 1'
#
loop_
_entity.id
_entity.type
_entity.pdbx_description
1 polymer ?
#
loop_
_entity_poly.entity_id
_entity_poly.type
_entity_poly.pdbx_seq_one_letter_code
_entity_poly.pdbx_strand_id
1 'polypeptide(L)'
;MPLKSFLRSNNKIVVITGAGVSTGSGIPDYRDEQGAWKHSSPMDYREFVSSHIARCRYWSRSAIGWQRFLQAKPNKAHFALARLESLKKISTVITQNVDGLHHRAGSK
;
A
#
# COMPACT_ATOMS: atom_id res chain seq x y z
N MET A 1 12.05 -23.80 4.08
CA MET A 1 11.72 -23.93 2.65
C MET A 1 11.98 -22.59 1.96
N PRO A 2 12.79 -22.51 0.89
CA PRO A 2 13.02 -21.26 0.16
C PRO A 2 11.76 -20.74 -0.52
N LEU A 3 11.55 -19.41 -0.57
CA LEU A 3 10.36 -18.77 -1.15
C LEU A 3 10.04 -19.26 -2.58
N LYS A 4 11.07 -19.42 -3.43
CA LYS A 4 10.90 -19.91 -4.80
C LYS A 4 10.31 -21.32 -4.86
N SER A 5 10.71 -22.19 -3.91
CA SER A 5 10.15 -23.54 -3.81
C SER A 5 8.69 -23.47 -3.36
N PHE A 6 8.39 -22.65 -2.34
CA PHE A 6 7.03 -22.44 -1.85
C PHE A 6 6.07 -21.99 -2.97
N LEU A 7 6.49 -21.01 -3.77
CA LEU A 7 5.70 -20.50 -4.91
C LEU A 7 5.50 -21.54 -6.02
N ARG A 8 6.40 -22.52 -6.16
CA ARG A 8 6.30 -23.58 -7.18
C ARG A 8 5.41 -24.73 -6.74
N SER A 9 5.46 -25.09 -5.47
CA SER A 9 4.71 -26.22 -4.90
C SER A 9 3.26 -25.87 -4.58
N ASN A 10 2.89 -24.59 -4.58
CA ASN A 10 1.54 -24.13 -4.24
C ASN A 10 0.90 -23.41 -5.43
N ASN A 11 -0.39 -23.67 -5.60
CA ASN A 11 -1.23 -23.19 -6.70
C ASN A 11 -2.45 -22.40 -6.20
N LYS A 12 -2.56 -22.17 -4.89
CA LYS A 12 -3.57 -21.29 -4.25
C LYS A 12 -2.87 -20.37 -3.26
N ILE A 13 -2.27 -19.31 -3.76
CA ILE A 13 -1.47 -18.37 -2.96
C ILE A 13 -2.20 -17.03 -2.92
N VAL A 14 -2.49 -16.53 -1.73
CA VAL A 14 -2.99 -15.17 -1.51
C VAL A 14 -1.82 -14.31 -1.07
N VAL A 15 -1.70 -13.11 -1.61
CA VAL A 15 -0.67 -12.15 -1.20
C VAL A 15 -1.32 -11.01 -0.43
N ILE A 16 -0.82 -10.73 0.77
CA ILE A 16 -1.21 -9.54 1.54
C ILE A 16 -0.09 -8.51 1.44
N THR A 17 -0.42 -7.27 1.09
CA THR A 17 0.54 -6.17 0.98
C THR A 17 0.19 -5.02 1.93
N GLY A 18 1.21 -4.23 2.29
CA GLY A 18 1.08 -2.99 3.05
C GLY A 18 1.99 -1.91 2.49
N ALA A 19 2.12 -0.78 3.19
CA ALA A 19 2.73 0.45 2.66
C ALA A 19 4.17 0.25 2.14
N GLY A 20 4.91 -0.71 2.71
CA GLY A 20 6.26 -1.07 2.26
C GLY A 20 6.37 -1.36 0.76
N VAL A 21 5.34 -1.93 0.13
CA VAL A 21 5.35 -2.23 -1.32
C VAL A 21 5.40 -0.96 -2.19
N SER A 22 4.95 0.18 -1.66
CA SER A 22 4.83 1.46 -2.36
C SER A 22 5.98 2.43 -2.06
N THR A 23 6.92 2.06 -1.19
CA THR A 23 8.12 2.86 -0.88
C THR A 23 8.95 3.16 -2.12
N GLY A 24 9.17 2.16 -2.98
CA GLY A 24 9.84 2.32 -4.27
C GLY A 24 9.06 3.14 -5.32
N SER A 25 7.81 3.50 -5.02
CA SER A 25 6.98 4.42 -5.83
C SER A 25 7.00 5.86 -5.27
N GLY A 26 7.83 6.13 -4.27
CA GLY A 26 7.93 7.43 -3.63
C GLY A 26 6.82 7.70 -2.62
N ILE A 27 6.05 6.70 -2.18
CA ILE A 27 5.06 6.84 -1.11
C ILE A 27 5.67 6.30 0.19
N PRO A 28 5.83 7.12 1.25
CA PRO A 28 6.45 6.66 2.48
C PRO A 28 5.57 5.63 3.19
N ASP A 29 6.21 4.70 3.89
CA ASP A 29 5.56 3.81 4.84
C ASP A 29 5.46 4.47 6.23
N TYR A 30 4.79 3.78 7.14
CA TYR A 30 4.41 4.36 8.43
C TYR A 30 5.38 4.06 9.58
N ARG A 31 6.07 2.91 9.51
CA ARG A 31 6.84 2.36 10.62
C ARG A 31 8.27 2.07 10.22
N ASP A 32 9.19 2.16 11.16
CA ASP A 32 10.57 1.74 11.00
C ASP A 32 10.74 0.22 11.17
N GLU A 33 11.98 -0.25 11.10
CA GLU A 33 12.34 -1.66 11.23
C GLU A 33 12.03 -2.23 12.62
N GLN A 34 11.93 -1.37 13.63
CA GLN A 34 11.55 -1.72 15.00
C GLN A 34 10.03 -1.61 15.24
N GLY A 35 9.27 -1.19 14.22
CA GLY A 35 7.82 -1.03 14.29
C GLY A 35 7.34 0.29 14.91
N ALA A 36 8.25 1.21 15.24
CA ALA A 36 7.89 2.53 15.76
C ALA A 36 7.44 3.46 14.64
N TRP A 37 6.61 4.45 14.98
CA TRP A 37 6.12 5.42 14.00
C TRP A 37 7.26 6.34 13.54
N LYS A 38 7.45 6.44 12.22
CA LYS A 38 8.44 7.35 11.62
C LYS A 38 8.07 8.83 11.76
N HIS A 39 6.77 9.11 11.90
CA HIS A 39 6.19 10.45 12.03
C HIS A 39 5.03 10.41 13.03
N SER A 40 4.38 11.54 13.28
CA SER A 40 3.15 11.56 14.07
C SER A 40 2.13 10.56 13.53
N SER A 41 1.49 9.81 14.42
CA SER A 41 0.45 8.85 14.04
C SER A 41 -0.67 9.54 13.25
N PRO A 42 -1.30 8.83 12.29
CA PRO A 42 -2.47 9.35 11.60
C PRO A 42 -3.56 9.79 12.57
N MET A 43 -4.38 10.74 12.13
CA MET A 43 -5.59 11.15 12.85
C MET A 43 -6.54 9.96 12.97
N ASP A 44 -7.07 9.74 14.17
CA ASP A 44 -8.08 8.71 14.41
C ASP A 44 -9.45 9.13 13.86
N TYR A 45 -10.28 8.15 13.50
CA TYR A 45 -11.64 8.39 13.01
C TYR A 45 -12.49 9.21 13.99
N ARG A 46 -12.42 8.92 15.29
CA ARG A 46 -13.19 9.64 16.32
C ARG A 46 -12.78 11.11 16.39
N GLU A 47 -11.49 11.41 16.28
CA GLU A 47 -10.99 12.78 16.23
C GLU A 47 -11.51 13.50 14.98
N PHE A 48 -11.48 12.82 13.83
CA PHE A 48 -11.95 13.39 12.56
C PHE A 48 -13.45 13.75 12.60
N VAL A 49 -14.31 12.86 13.12
CA VAL A 49 -15.76 13.11 13.12
C VAL A 49 -16.19 14.10 14.22
N SER A 50 -15.50 14.14 15.34
CA SER A 50 -15.88 14.97 16.50
C SER A 50 -15.56 16.45 16.37
N SER A 51 -14.64 16.87 15.48
CA SER A 51 -14.19 18.26 15.42
C SER A 51 -14.08 18.81 13.99
N HIS A 52 -14.74 19.94 13.74
CA HIS A 52 -14.61 20.68 12.49
C HIS A 52 -13.18 21.17 12.27
N ILE A 53 -12.50 21.65 13.32
CA ILE A 53 -11.10 22.09 13.26
C ILE A 53 -10.18 20.91 12.92
N ALA A 54 -10.43 19.73 13.49
CA ALA A 54 -9.66 18.52 13.15
C ALA A 54 -9.80 18.18 11.65
N ARG A 55 -11.02 18.24 11.10
CA ARG A 55 -11.24 18.04 9.65
C ARG A 55 -10.51 19.08 8.80
N CYS A 56 -10.56 20.35 9.18
CA CYS A 56 -9.83 21.41 8.47
C CYS A 56 -8.31 21.13 8.45
N ARG A 57 -7.74 20.75 9.60
CA ARG A 57 -6.32 20.38 9.71
C ARG A 57 -5.98 19.15 8.88
N TYR A 58 -6.84 18.11 8.90
CA TYR A 58 -6.67 16.91 8.08
C TYR A 58 -6.61 17.27 6.60
N TRP A 59 -7.65 17.94 6.09
CA TRP A 59 -7.74 18.27 4.66
C TRP A 59 -6.65 19.24 4.20
N SER A 60 -6.25 20.20 5.03
CA SER A 60 -5.14 21.11 4.71
C SER A 60 -3.83 20.36 4.50
N ARG A 61 -3.51 19.39 5.38
CA ARG A 61 -2.31 18.55 5.23
C ARG A 61 -2.42 17.60 4.03
N SER A 62 -3.59 16.98 3.84
CA SER A 62 -3.84 16.09 2.72
C SER A 62 -3.68 16.80 1.37
N ALA A 63 -4.14 18.06 1.26
CA ALA A 63 -4.00 18.86 0.05
C ALA A 63 -2.53 19.09 -0.34
N ILE A 64 -1.65 19.35 0.62
CA ILE A 64 -0.20 19.52 0.38
C ILE A 64 0.43 18.22 -0.13
N GLY A 65 0.06 17.09 0.46
CA GLY A 65 0.58 15.77 0.08
C GLY A 65 -0.03 15.17 -1.21
N TRP A 66 -1.18 15.71 -1.65
CA TRP A 66 -2.02 15.08 -2.68
C TRP A 66 -1.32 14.95 -4.03
N GLN A 67 -0.57 15.97 -4.47
CA GLN A 67 0.12 15.93 -5.76
C GLN A 67 1.15 14.79 -5.84
N ARG A 68 1.88 14.53 -4.74
CA ARG A 68 2.83 13.42 -4.67
C ARG A 68 2.14 12.06 -4.84
N PHE A 69 0.99 11.89 -4.21
CA PHE A 69 0.19 10.66 -4.35
C PHE A 69 -0.33 10.45 -5.78
N LEU A 70 -0.85 11.50 -6.41
CA LEU A 70 -1.34 11.43 -7.79
C LEU A 70 -0.24 11.07 -8.80
N GLN A 71 0.97 11.61 -8.60
CA GLN A 71 2.09 11.40 -9.51
C GLN A 71 2.80 10.06 -9.32
N ALA A 72 2.65 9.41 -8.15
CA ALA A 72 3.25 8.12 -7.89
C ALA A 72 2.85 7.11 -8.98
N LYS A 73 3.79 6.28 -9.43
CA LYS A 73 3.56 5.24 -10.45
C LYS A 73 3.80 3.86 -9.84
N PRO A 74 3.11 2.81 -10.31
CA PRO A 74 3.41 1.47 -9.86
C PRO A 74 4.88 1.13 -10.11
N ASN A 75 5.50 0.44 -9.15
CA ASN A 75 6.88 -0.01 -9.26
C ASN A 75 6.96 -1.51 -9.65
N LYS A 76 8.19 -2.04 -9.74
CA LYS A 76 8.45 -3.43 -10.13
C LYS A 76 7.69 -4.46 -9.30
N ALA A 77 7.47 -4.22 -8.00
CA ALA A 77 6.74 -5.15 -7.14
C ALA A 77 5.26 -5.26 -7.54
N HIS A 78 4.62 -4.12 -7.82
CA HIS A 78 3.22 -4.08 -8.28
C HIS A 78 3.05 -4.84 -9.60
N PHE A 79 3.90 -4.56 -10.59
CA PHE A 79 3.85 -5.25 -11.88
C PHE A 79 4.18 -6.75 -11.77
N ALA A 80 5.10 -7.13 -10.87
CA ALA A 80 5.40 -8.53 -10.63
C ALA A 80 4.19 -9.28 -10.03
N LEU A 81 3.50 -8.69 -9.07
CA LEU A 81 2.29 -9.27 -8.47
C LEU A 81 1.15 -9.37 -9.48
N ALA A 82 0.87 -8.30 -10.23
CA ALA A 82 -0.12 -8.32 -11.32
C ALA A 82 0.19 -9.43 -12.35
N ARG A 83 1.46 -9.61 -12.71
CA ARG A 83 1.88 -10.68 -13.63
C ARG A 83 1.72 -12.08 -13.02
N LEU A 84 2.02 -12.26 -11.74
CA LEU A 84 1.83 -13.56 -11.08
C LEU A 84 0.35 -13.92 -10.98
N GLU A 85 -0.51 -12.93 -10.75
CA GLU A 85 -1.96 -13.08 -10.72
C GLU A 85 -2.50 -13.43 -12.11
N SER A 86 -2.06 -12.72 -13.16
CA SER A 86 -2.44 -13.02 -14.54
C SER A 86 -2.02 -14.42 -15.00
N LEU A 87 -0.91 -14.94 -14.46
CA LEU A 87 -0.42 -16.29 -14.70
C LEU A 87 -1.06 -17.35 -13.79
N LYS A 88 -2.04 -16.97 -12.96
CA LYS A 88 -2.71 -17.83 -11.96
C LYS A 88 -1.73 -18.50 -10.99
N LYS A 89 -0.58 -17.86 -10.74
CA LYS A 89 0.41 -18.30 -9.73
C LYS A 89 0.07 -17.79 -8.33
N ILE A 90 -0.60 -16.64 -8.26
CA ILE A 90 -1.31 -16.19 -7.06
C ILE A 90 -2.80 -16.06 -7.41
N SER A 91 -3.65 -16.28 -6.43
CA SER A 91 -5.10 -16.23 -6.57
C SER A 91 -5.63 -14.80 -6.51
N THR A 92 -5.06 -13.96 -5.64
CA THR A 92 -5.46 -12.57 -5.46
C THR A 92 -4.41 -11.79 -4.64
N VAL A 93 -4.44 -10.48 -4.77
CA VAL A 93 -3.74 -9.52 -3.91
C VAL A 93 -4.73 -8.81 -2.98
N ILE A 94 -4.55 -8.98 -1.68
CA ILE A 94 -5.21 -8.19 -0.65
C ILE A 94 -4.25 -7.07 -0.21
N THR A 95 -4.71 -5.83 -0.13
CA THR A 95 -3.85 -4.70 0.26
C THR A 95 -4.46 -3.87 1.36
N GLN A 96 -3.60 -3.39 2.26
CA GLN A 96 -3.93 -2.36 3.24
C GLN A 96 -3.76 -0.94 2.65
N ASN A 97 -3.19 -0.83 1.44
CA ASN A 97 -2.88 0.47 0.85
C ASN A 97 -4.11 1.10 0.21
N VAL A 98 -4.16 2.43 0.27
CA VAL A 98 -5.20 3.27 -0.35
C VAL A 98 -4.69 4.06 -1.55
N ASP A 99 -3.52 3.68 -2.09
CA ASP A 99 -2.81 4.41 -3.15
C ASP A 99 -3.22 4.03 -4.58
N GLY A 100 -3.98 2.94 -4.74
CA GLY A 100 -4.46 2.45 -6.04
C GLY A 100 -3.37 1.88 -6.97
N LEU A 101 -2.13 1.72 -6.51
CA LEU A 101 -1.01 1.33 -7.37
C LEU A 101 -1.09 -0.11 -7.87
N HIS A 102 -1.68 -1.04 -7.10
CA HIS A 102 -1.96 -2.41 -7.57
C HIS A 102 -2.94 -2.42 -8.75
N HIS A 103 -4.05 -1.68 -8.62
CA HIS A 103 -5.05 -1.57 -9.67
C HIS A 103 -4.44 -0.97 -10.95
N ARG A 104 -3.64 0.10 -10.80
CA ARG A 104 -2.91 0.74 -11.90
C ARG A 104 -1.84 -0.16 -12.53
N ALA A 105 -1.31 -1.14 -11.80
CA ALA A 105 -0.39 -2.15 -12.31
C ALA A 105 -1.10 -3.31 -13.04
N GLY A 106 -2.42 -3.41 -12.92
CA GLY A 106 -3.24 -4.43 -13.57
C GLY A 106 -3.68 -5.59 -12.68
N SER A 107 -3.53 -5.49 -11.34
CA SER A 107 -4.12 -6.47 -10.43
C SER A 107 -5.65 -6.42 -10.43
N LYS A 108 -6.29 -7.59 -10.27
CA LYS A 108 -7.75 -7.76 -10.37
C LYS A 108 -8.35 -8.62 -9.26
#